data_AF-A0A1U9NNR6-F1
#
_entry.id   AF-A0A1U9NNR6-F1
#
_cell.length_a   1.000
_cell.length_b   1.000
_cell.length_c   1.000
_cell.angle_alpha   90.00
_cell.angle_beta   90.00
_cell.angle_gamma   90.00
#
_symmetry.space_group_name_H-M   'P 1'
#
loop_
_entity.id
_entity.type
_entity.pdbx_description
1 polymer ?
#
loop_
_entity_poly.entity_id
_entity_poly.type
_entity_poly.pdbx_seq_one_letter_code
_entity_poly.pdbx_strand_id
1 'polypeptide(L)'
;MTSEHIFIQEVLATHNISIQQLANAADLAAPTVYEYTGGRRKHIPLCIWRALYALTEDIRILDLIIGEVDRFVCPLPKTPDETHNDTLARLIEKRRKDIECEMAILEILADGQIDAEDRVAVEQYKNAHPESMKLSAQIYYSIIKKYEQAINGKEQA
;
A
#
# COMPACT_ATOMS: atom_id res chain seq x y z
N MET A 1 25.58 -3.47 -3.02
CA MET A 1 24.25 -3.40 -3.66
C MET A 1 24.38 -3.96 -5.06
N THR A 2 23.80 -5.13 -5.31
CA THR A 2 23.63 -5.67 -6.67
C THR A 2 22.88 -4.64 -7.49
N SER A 3 23.33 -4.36 -8.72
CA SER A 3 22.70 -3.31 -9.52
C SER A 3 21.23 -3.68 -9.80
N GLU A 4 20.29 -2.79 -9.50
CA GLU A 4 18.84 -3.06 -9.52
C GLU A 4 18.37 -3.72 -10.83
N HIS A 5 18.97 -3.36 -11.95
CA HIS A 5 18.67 -3.94 -13.25
C HIS A 5 19.03 -5.44 -13.36
N ILE A 6 20.08 -5.90 -12.68
CA ILE A 6 20.47 -7.32 -12.61
C ILE A 6 19.40 -8.11 -11.86
N PHE A 7 18.94 -7.57 -10.73
CA PHE A 7 17.88 -8.19 -9.95
C PHE A 7 16.57 -8.29 -10.76
N ILE A 8 16.19 -7.24 -11.51
CA ILE A 8 15.01 -7.33 -12.38
C ILE A 8 15.18 -8.40 -13.46
N GLN A 9 16.35 -8.49 -14.10
CA GLN A 9 16.60 -9.53 -15.09
C GLN A 9 16.49 -10.94 -14.49
N GLU A 10 17.00 -11.13 -13.27
CA GLU A 10 16.87 -12.40 -12.54
C GLU A 10 15.40 -12.75 -12.26
N VAL A 11 14.62 -11.81 -11.75
CA VAL A 11 13.19 -12.01 -11.47
C VAL A 11 12.42 -12.33 -12.75
N LEU A 12 12.65 -11.56 -13.82
CA LEU A 12 12.01 -11.81 -15.12
C LEU A 12 12.32 -13.20 -15.67
N ALA A 13 13.59 -13.64 -15.58
CA ALA A 13 14.00 -14.96 -16.03
C ALA A 13 13.38 -16.07 -15.16
N THR A 14 13.40 -15.90 -13.84
CA THR A 14 12.88 -16.90 -12.87
C THR A 14 11.39 -17.14 -13.06
N HIS A 15 10.62 -16.08 -13.29
CA HIS A 15 9.16 -16.14 -13.42
C HIS A 15 8.68 -16.21 -14.88
N ASN A 16 9.60 -16.35 -15.84
CA ASN A 16 9.32 -16.40 -17.27
C ASN A 16 8.45 -15.22 -17.77
N ILE A 17 8.72 -14.02 -17.25
CA ILE A 17 8.04 -12.79 -17.63
C ILE A 17 8.84 -12.09 -18.73
N SER A 18 8.18 -11.79 -19.85
CA SER A 18 8.77 -11.01 -20.92
C SER A 18 8.79 -9.51 -20.59
N ILE A 19 9.74 -8.77 -21.18
CA ILE A 19 9.79 -7.30 -21.08
C ILE A 19 8.49 -6.66 -21.59
N GLN A 20 7.84 -7.27 -22.59
CA GLN A 20 6.58 -6.77 -23.11
C GLN A 20 5.44 -6.89 -22.08
N GLN A 21 5.37 -8.00 -21.34
CA GLN A 21 4.40 -8.18 -20.26
C GLN A 21 4.63 -7.18 -19.13
N LEU A 22 5.89 -6.97 -18.74
CA LEU A 22 6.25 -5.97 -17.73
C LEU A 22 5.88 -4.54 -18.20
N ALA A 23 6.16 -4.20 -19.46
CA ALA A 23 5.83 -2.90 -20.04
C ALA A 23 4.33 -2.64 -20.06
N ASN A 24 3.54 -3.62 -20.48
CA ASN A 24 2.08 -3.53 -20.45
C ASN A 24 1.55 -3.35 -19.01
N ALA A 25 2.09 -4.08 -18.03
CA ALA A 25 1.68 -3.97 -16.64
C ALA A 25 2.11 -2.65 -15.97
N ALA A 26 3.21 -2.05 -16.42
CA ALA A 26 3.72 -0.78 -15.93
C ALA A 26 3.12 0.45 -16.65
N ASP A 27 2.30 0.24 -17.68
CA ASP A 27 1.79 1.28 -18.59
C ASP A 27 2.91 2.14 -19.20
N LEU A 28 3.95 1.46 -19.71
CA LEU A 28 5.12 2.09 -20.33
C LEU A 28 5.40 1.49 -21.71
N ALA A 29 6.04 2.28 -22.56
CA ALA A 29 6.55 1.76 -23.82
C ALA A 29 7.68 0.74 -23.58
N ALA A 30 7.66 -0.40 -24.27
CA ALA A 30 8.65 -1.46 -24.13
C ALA A 30 10.12 -0.97 -24.27
N PRO A 31 10.47 -0.06 -25.22
CA PRO A 31 11.82 0.50 -25.29
C PRO A 31 12.26 1.20 -24.01
N THR A 32 11.34 1.92 -23.36
CA THR A 32 11.60 2.60 -22.08
C THR A 32 11.92 1.59 -20.99
N VAL A 33 11.19 0.47 -20.94
CA VAL A 33 11.46 -0.60 -19.96
C VAL A 33 12.80 -1.27 -20.22
N TYR A 34 13.17 -1.49 -21.50
CA TYR A 34 14.49 -2.01 -21.87
C TYR A 34 15.65 -1.10 -21.39
N GLU A 35 15.47 0.22 -21.36
CA GLU A 35 16.49 1.13 -20.83
C GLU A 35 16.73 0.93 -19.33
N TYR A 36 15.68 0.64 -18.56
CA TYR A 36 15.78 0.35 -17.13
C TYR A 36 16.35 -1.05 -16.87
N THR A 37 15.79 -2.09 -17.50
CA THR A 37 16.25 -3.48 -17.28
C THR A 37 17.63 -3.73 -17.88
N GLY A 38 18.05 -2.97 -18.89
CA GLY A 38 19.39 -2.99 -19.46
C GLY A 38 20.41 -2.12 -18.72
N GLY A 39 20.04 -1.48 -17.61
CA GLY A 39 20.96 -0.66 -16.79
C GLY A 39 21.39 0.67 -17.42
N ARG A 40 20.75 1.10 -18.52
CA ARG A 40 21.04 2.42 -19.15
C ARG A 40 20.49 3.57 -18.30
N ARG A 41 19.44 3.32 -17.54
CA ARG A 41 18.90 4.25 -16.53
C ARG A 41 19.15 3.70 -15.13
N LYS A 42 19.69 4.55 -14.25
CA LYS A 42 20.11 4.15 -12.90
C LYS A 42 18.98 4.05 -11.87
N HIS A 43 17.89 4.80 -12.06
CA HIS A 43 16.80 4.87 -11.10
C HIS A 43 15.55 4.25 -11.70
N ILE A 44 15.19 3.08 -11.20
CA ILE A 44 14.03 2.34 -11.70
C ILE A 44 12.75 2.92 -11.08
N PRO A 45 11.78 3.38 -11.88
CA PRO A 45 10.54 3.97 -11.38
C PRO A 45 9.72 2.96 -10.55
N LEU A 46 9.02 3.48 -9.54
CA LEU A 46 8.15 2.67 -8.67
C LEU A 46 7.07 1.90 -9.44
N CYS A 47 6.58 2.42 -10.57
CA CYS A 47 5.60 1.71 -11.40
C CYS A 47 6.15 0.39 -11.97
N ILE A 48 7.44 0.33 -12.32
CA ILE A 48 8.08 -0.91 -12.80
C ILE A 48 8.15 -1.93 -11.66
N TRP A 49 8.55 -1.49 -10.45
CA TRP A 49 8.60 -2.38 -9.29
C TRP A 49 7.22 -2.91 -8.89
N ARG A 50 6.20 -2.05 -8.90
CA ARG A 50 4.81 -2.45 -8.63
C ARG A 50 4.28 -3.44 -9.67
N ALA A 51 4.56 -3.20 -10.95
CA ALA A 51 4.18 -4.09 -12.04
C ALA A 51 4.88 -5.46 -11.92
N LEU A 52 6.17 -5.45 -11.61
CA LEU A 52 6.95 -6.67 -11.43
C LEU A 52 6.42 -7.49 -10.24
N TYR A 53 6.14 -6.85 -9.11
CA TYR A 53 5.53 -7.52 -7.96
C TYR A 53 4.13 -8.06 -8.29
N ALA A 54 3.28 -7.28 -8.97
CA ALA A 54 1.94 -7.74 -9.35
C ALA A 54 1.95 -8.97 -10.29
N LEU A 55 3.00 -9.12 -11.10
CA LEU A 55 3.16 -10.25 -12.03
C LEU A 55 3.80 -11.50 -11.40
N THR A 56 4.54 -11.34 -10.30
CA THR A 56 5.41 -12.42 -9.76
C THR A 56 5.16 -12.75 -8.30
N GLU A 57 4.52 -11.83 -7.55
CA GLU A 57 4.39 -11.85 -6.09
C GLU A 57 5.74 -12.08 -5.36
N ASP A 58 6.87 -11.73 -6.01
CA ASP A 58 8.20 -11.95 -5.48
C ASP A 58 8.49 -10.97 -4.33
N ILE A 59 8.49 -11.50 -3.10
CA ILE A 59 8.66 -10.73 -1.86
C ILE A 59 10.00 -9.97 -1.79
N ARG A 60 11.03 -10.40 -2.54
CA ARG A 60 12.34 -9.73 -2.58
C ARG A 60 12.23 -8.32 -3.17
N ILE A 61 11.23 -8.07 -4.01
CA ILE A 61 10.94 -6.74 -4.57
C ILE A 61 10.51 -5.78 -3.45
N LEU A 62 9.69 -6.24 -2.49
CA LEU A 62 9.27 -5.42 -1.36
C LEU A 62 10.45 -5.09 -0.44
N ASP A 63 11.35 -6.06 -0.24
CA ASP A 63 12.55 -5.87 0.59
C ASP A 63 13.49 -4.78 0.01
N LEU A 64 13.54 -4.64 -1.32
CA LEU A 64 14.31 -3.58 -1.99
C LEU A 64 13.70 -2.19 -1.86
N ILE A 65 12.37 -2.08 -1.89
CA ILE A 65 11.66 -0.79 -1.85
C ILE A 65 11.60 -0.24 -0.42
N ILE A 66 11.37 -1.13 0.55
CA ILE A 66 11.02 -0.76 1.93
C ILE A 66 12.23 -0.89 2.87
N GLY A 67 13.22 -1.73 2.54
CA GLY A 67 14.37 -2.03 3.39
C GLY A 67 14.06 -3.06 4.48
N GLU A 68 14.94 -3.16 5.49
CA GLU A 68 14.80 -4.06 6.65
C GLU A 68 13.82 -3.48 7.70
N VAL A 69 12.54 -3.42 7.36
CA VAL A 69 11.47 -3.03 8.28
C VAL A 69 10.38 -4.09 8.25
N ASP A 70 9.83 -4.43 9.42
CA ASP A 70 8.70 -5.36 9.52
C ASP A 70 7.55 -4.93 8.60
N ARG A 71 7.06 -5.87 7.77
CA ARG A 71 6.13 -5.60 6.68
C ARG A 71 4.76 -6.21 6.91
N PHE A 72 3.72 -5.46 6.55
CA PHE A 72 2.35 -5.93 6.46
C PHE A 72 1.77 -5.54 5.09
N VAL A 73 1.48 -6.52 4.23
CA VAL A 73 0.83 -6.27 2.93
C VAL A 73 -0.67 -6.23 3.16
N CYS A 74 -1.25 -5.03 3.19
CA CYS A 74 -2.70 -4.86 3.27
C CYS A 74 -3.27 -4.70 1.86
N PRO A 75 -4.14 -5.61 1.38
CA PRO A 75 -4.81 -5.42 0.11
C PRO A 75 -5.71 -4.19 0.21
N LEU A 76 -5.40 -3.17 -0.59
CA LEU A 76 -6.21 -1.97 -0.67
C LEU A 76 -7.63 -2.37 -1.12
N PRO A 77 -8.69 -1.96 -0.39
CA PRO A 77 -10.05 -2.20 -0.86
C PRO A 77 -10.24 -1.49 -2.20
N LYS A 78 -10.95 -2.14 -3.13
CA LYS A 78 -11.34 -1.50 -4.39
C LYS A 78 -12.00 -0.15 -4.07
N THR A 79 -11.63 0.88 -4.83
CA THR A 79 -12.19 2.22 -4.68
C THR A 79 -13.72 2.12 -4.66
N PRO A 80 -14.40 2.56 -3.60
CA PRO A 80 -15.86 2.53 -3.59
C PRO A 80 -16.39 3.37 -4.76
N ASP A 81 -17.26 2.78 -5.57
CA ASP A 81 -17.83 3.46 -6.75
C ASP A 81 -18.53 4.77 -6.36
N GLU A 82 -19.12 4.84 -5.16
CA GLU A 82 -19.77 6.04 -4.63
C GLU A 82 -19.45 6.27 -3.14
N THR A 83 -19.05 7.51 -2.82
CA THR A 83 -18.83 7.96 -1.44
C THR A 83 -19.97 8.92 -1.07
N HIS A 84 -21.00 8.42 -0.39
CA HIS A 84 -22.10 9.25 0.10
C HIS A 84 -21.74 9.95 1.41
N ASN A 85 -22.44 11.04 1.76
CA ASN A 85 -22.17 11.79 2.99
C ASN A 85 -22.37 10.93 4.26
N ASP A 86 -23.33 10.00 4.24
CA ASP A 86 -23.54 9.03 5.31
C ASP A 86 -22.38 8.04 5.46
N THR A 87 -21.66 7.78 4.37
CA THR A 87 -20.43 6.98 4.39
C THR A 87 -19.33 7.74 5.13
N LEU A 88 -19.15 9.04 4.87
CA LEU A 88 -18.14 9.85 5.54
C LEU A 88 -18.38 9.95 7.06
N ALA A 89 -19.63 10.16 7.49
CA ALA A 89 -19.96 10.21 8.92
C ALA A 89 -19.61 8.89 9.63
N ARG A 90 -19.92 7.75 9.02
CA ARG A 90 -19.57 6.42 9.55
C ARG A 90 -18.06 6.18 9.55
N LEU A 91 -17.35 6.63 8.52
CA LEU A 91 -15.89 6.54 8.45
C LEU A 91 -15.21 7.37 9.55
N ILE A 92 -15.69 8.59 9.80
CA ILE A 92 -15.19 9.48 10.87
C ILE A 92 -15.39 8.83 12.23
N GLU A 93 -16.61 8.34 12.50
CA GLU A 93 -16.92 7.69 13.78
C GLU A 93 -16.08 6.44 14.01
N LYS A 94 -15.90 5.62 12.96
CA LYS A 94 -15.04 4.44 13.06
C LYS A 94 -13.57 4.82 13.28
N ARG A 95 -13.07 5.87 12.61
CA ARG A 95 -11.69 6.34 12.80
C ARG A 95 -11.44 6.88 14.20
N ARG A 96 -12.41 7.54 14.83
CA ARG A 96 -12.32 7.98 16.23
C ARG A 96 -12.12 6.79 17.17
N LYS A 97 -12.95 5.76 17.01
CA LYS A 97 -12.84 4.53 17.82
C LYS A 97 -11.51 3.81 17.62
N ASP A 98 -11.02 3.75 16.38
CA ASP A 98 -9.71 3.15 16.10
C ASP A 98 -8.58 3.90 16.84
N ILE A 99 -8.61 5.23 16.88
CA ILE A 99 -7.63 6.06 17.61
C ILE A 99 -7.76 5.84 19.12
N GLU A 100 -8.98 5.80 19.66
CA GLU A 100 -9.22 5.53 21.08
C GLU A 100 -8.67 4.15 21.48
N CYS A 101 -8.91 3.12 20.67
CA CYS A 101 -8.35 1.78 20.90
C CYS A 101 -6.81 1.79 20.82
N GLU A 102 -6.23 2.47 19.82
CA GLU A 102 -4.77 2.55 19.68
C GLU A 102 -4.12 3.26 20.88
N MET A 103 -4.73 4.34 21.37
CA MET A 103 -4.29 5.02 22.59
C MET A 103 -4.34 4.10 23.81
N ALA A 104 -5.45 3.39 24.02
CA ALA A 104 -5.59 2.47 25.15
C ALA A 104 -4.53 1.35 25.13
N ILE A 105 -4.23 0.79 23.95
CA ILE A 105 -3.15 -0.20 23.81
C ILE A 105 -1.78 0.41 24.12
N LEU A 106 -1.50 1.63 23.66
CA LEU A 106 -0.25 2.31 23.97
C LEU A 106 -0.11 2.61 25.47
N GLU A 107 -1.21 2.95 26.15
CA GLU A 107 -1.23 3.16 27.59
C GLU A 107 -0.95 1.87 28.37
N ILE A 108 -1.58 0.75 27.98
CA ILE A 108 -1.29 -0.61 28.51
C ILE A 108 0.19 -0.95 28.33
N LEU A 109 0.77 -0.63 27.17
CA LEU A 109 2.18 -0.95 26.90
C LEU A 109 3.17 0.00 27.60
N ALA A 110 2.73 1.20 28.01
CA ALA A 110 3.59 2.22 28.57
C ALA A 110 4.02 1.94 30.02
N ASP A 111 3.24 1.18 30.79
CA ASP A 111 3.56 0.84 32.18
C ASP A 111 4.54 -0.36 32.31
N GLY A 112 4.73 -1.11 31.22
CA GLY A 112 5.63 -2.25 31.13
C GLY A 112 5.16 -3.51 31.86
N GLN A 113 3.94 -3.54 32.42
CA GLN A 113 3.36 -4.70 33.11
C GLN A 113 2.16 -5.24 32.32
N ILE A 114 2.39 -6.28 31.53
CA ILE A 114 1.32 -6.90 30.73
C ILE A 114 0.68 -8.04 31.53
N ASP A 115 -0.56 -7.84 31.97
CA ASP A 115 -1.36 -8.87 32.63
C ASP A 115 -2.12 -9.78 31.63
N ALA A 116 -3.03 -10.62 32.12
CA ALA A 116 -3.78 -11.54 31.27
C ALA A 116 -4.86 -10.84 30.43
N GLU A 117 -5.46 -9.77 30.94
CA GLU A 117 -6.49 -8.98 30.25
C GLU A 117 -5.83 -8.13 29.14
N ASP A 118 -4.66 -7.56 29.42
CA ASP A 118 -3.85 -6.81 28.47
C ASP A 118 -3.48 -7.64 27.24
N ARG A 119 -3.10 -8.91 27.45
CA ARG A 119 -2.78 -9.83 26.34
C ARG A 119 -3.99 -10.06 25.44
N VAL A 120 -5.17 -10.16 26.02
CA VAL A 120 -6.42 -10.34 25.28
C VAL A 120 -6.72 -9.07 24.48
N ALA A 121 -6.57 -7.88 25.08
CA ALA A 121 -6.77 -6.61 24.41
C ALA A 121 -5.80 -6.40 23.23
N VAL A 122 -4.51 -6.68 23.42
CA VAL A 122 -3.48 -6.57 22.38
C VAL A 122 -3.74 -7.55 21.23
N GLU A 123 -4.12 -8.79 21.51
CA GLU A 123 -4.43 -9.75 20.44
C GLU A 123 -5.73 -9.40 19.70
N GLN A 124 -6.74 -8.88 20.38
CA GLN A 124 -7.93 -8.35 19.71
C GLN A 124 -7.58 -7.17 18.78
N TYR A 125 -6.76 -6.25 19.26
CA TYR A 125 -6.27 -5.12 18.47
C TYR A 125 -5.50 -5.60 17.23
N LYS A 126 -4.55 -6.54 17.40
CA LYS A 126 -3.77 -7.12 16.30
C LYS A 126 -4.64 -7.78 15.23
N ASN A 127 -5.68 -8.50 15.64
CA ASN A 127 -6.63 -9.13 14.71
C ASN A 127 -7.53 -8.10 13.99
N ALA A 128 -7.83 -6.96 14.63
CA ALA A 128 -8.64 -5.89 14.05
C ALA A 128 -7.82 -4.92 13.18
N HIS A 129 -6.51 -4.81 13.40
CA HIS A 129 -5.62 -3.84 12.76
C HIS A 129 -5.66 -3.85 11.21
N PRO A 130 -5.71 -5.01 10.51
CA PRO A 130 -5.83 -5.02 9.05
C PRO A 130 -7.08 -4.29 8.54
N GLU A 131 -8.21 -4.38 9.25
CA GLU A 131 -9.43 -3.67 8.88
C GLU A 131 -9.32 -2.15 9.14
N SER A 132 -8.58 -1.72 10.17
CA SER A 132 -8.28 -0.29 10.40
C SER A 132 -7.39 0.30 9.30
N MET A 133 -6.43 -0.49 8.79
CA MET A 133 -5.60 -0.08 7.66
C MET A 133 -6.42 0.07 6.37
N LYS A 134 -7.35 -0.86 6.09
CA LYS A 134 -8.30 -0.71 4.98
C LYS A 134 -9.18 0.54 5.13
N LEU A 135 -9.67 0.79 6.34
CA LEU A 135 -10.47 1.97 6.65
C LEU A 135 -9.69 3.27 6.39
N SER A 136 -8.43 3.33 6.83
CA SER A 136 -7.56 4.48 6.63
C SER A 136 -7.35 4.78 5.14
N ALA A 137 -7.16 3.74 4.32
CA ALA A 137 -7.11 3.89 2.86
C ALA A 137 -8.43 4.40 2.28
N GLN A 138 -9.57 3.88 2.74
CA GLN A 138 -10.90 4.36 2.29
C GLN A 138 -11.13 5.83 2.64
N ILE A 139 -10.70 6.28 3.82
CA ILE A 139 -10.78 7.68 4.24
C ILE A 139 -9.93 8.55 3.32
N TYR A 140 -8.67 8.16 3.07
CA TYR A 140 -7.78 8.88 2.17
C TYR A 140 -8.41 9.07 0.78
N TYR A 141 -8.88 7.99 0.15
CA TYR A 141 -9.51 8.07 -1.17
C TYR A 141 -10.78 8.93 -1.16
N SER A 142 -11.59 8.81 -0.12
CA SER A 142 -12.81 9.61 0.04
C SER A 142 -12.50 11.10 0.09
N ILE A 143 -11.43 11.50 0.78
CA ILE A 143 -10.96 12.89 0.84
C ILE A 143 -10.54 13.38 -0.55
N ILE A 144 -9.65 12.65 -1.22
CA ILE A 144 -9.13 13.04 -2.54
C ILE A 144 -10.28 13.16 -3.55
N LYS A 145 -11.15 12.14 -3.65
CA LYS A 145 -12.28 12.13 -4.59
C LYS A 145 -13.24 13.29 -4.34
N LYS A 146 -13.61 13.56 -3.08
CA LYS A 146 -14.51 14.68 -2.74
C LYS A 146 -13.87 16.04 -3.00
N TYR A 147 -12.57 16.18 -2.73
CA TYR A 147 -11.82 17.39 -3.02
C TYR A 147 -11.77 17.68 -4.52
N GLU A 148 -11.41 16.68 -5.33
CA GLU A 148 -11.39 16.78 -6.80
C GLU A 148 -12.77 17.11 -7.36
N GLN A 149 -13.83 16.46 -6.87
CA GLN A 149 -15.21 16.79 -7.26
C GLN A 149 -15.58 18.24 -6.92
N ALA A 150 -15.19 18.73 -5.74
CA ALA A 150 -15.50 20.08 -5.30
C ALA A 150 -14.74 21.17 -6.08
N ILE A 151 -13.56 20.87 -6.62
CA ILE A 151 -12.78 21.80 -7.44
C ILE A 151 -13.24 21.74 -8.89
N ASN A 152 -13.34 20.56 -9.48
CA ASN A 152 -13.74 20.40 -10.89
C ASN A 152 -15.22 20.78 -11.12
N GLY A 153 -16.07 20.57 -10.12
CA GLY A 153 -17.47 21.03 -10.14
C GLY A 153 -17.63 22.55 -9.99
N LYS A 154 -16.58 23.27 -9.56
CA LYS A 154 -16.56 24.75 -9.52
C LYS A 154 -16.05 25.38 -10.81
N GLU A 155 -15.33 24.64 -11.66
CA GLU A 155 -14.87 25.13 -12.96
C GLU A 155 -15.97 25.11 -14.04
N GLN A 156 -17.12 24.48 -13.77
CA GLN A 156 -18.27 24.39 -14.69
C GLN A 156 -19.50 25.20 -14.25
N ALA A 157 -19.38 26.03 -13.20
CA ALA A 157 -20.47 26.86 -12.67
C ALA A 157 -20.18 28.35 -12.84
#